data_AF-A0A521TWU8-F1
#
_entry.id   AF-A0A521TWU8-F1
#
_cell.length_a   1.000
_cell.length_b   1.000
_cell.length_c   1.000
_cell.angle_alpha   90.00
_cell.angle_beta   90.00
_cell.angle_gamma   90.00
#
_symmetry.space_group_name_H-M   'P 1'
#
loop_
_entity.id
_entity.type
_entity.pdbx_description
1 polymer ?
#
loop_
_entity_poly.entity_id
_entity_poly.type
_entity_poly.pdbx_seq_one_letter_code
_entity_poly.pdbx_strand_id
1 'polypeptide(L)'
;MLARGGAVLTVAHRLSTGREADRVVVLEHGRVIEEGRPDELVRPRGAFAALVELEAAGWDWRGAPGSSPSSRSMERAAGVIARGGFRWSDA
;
A
#
# COMPACT_ATOMS: atom_id res chain seq x y z
N MET A 1 -18.53 -11.80 12.98
CA MET A 1 -19.34 -10.99 13.91
C MET A 1 -18.47 -10.63 15.10
N LEU A 2 -17.99 -9.40 15.17
CA LEU A 2 -17.25 -8.90 16.33
C LEU A 2 -18.25 -8.29 17.32
N ALA A 3 -18.00 -8.46 18.61
CA ALA A 3 -18.80 -7.85 19.66
C ALA A 3 -18.74 -6.32 19.55
N ARG A 4 -19.86 -5.65 19.84
CA ARG A 4 -19.91 -4.17 19.92
C ARG A 4 -18.82 -3.67 20.88
N GLY A 5 -17.86 -2.89 20.36
CA GLY A 5 -16.74 -2.31 21.13
C GLY A 5 -15.38 -2.98 20.92
N GLY A 6 -15.24 -3.98 20.05
CA GLY A 6 -13.95 -4.58 19.70
C GLY A 6 -13.14 -3.75 18.69
N ALA A 7 -11.82 -3.68 18.88
CA ALA A 7 -10.89 -3.16 17.87
C ALA A 7 -10.36 -4.31 17.00
N VAL A 8 -10.20 -4.06 15.70
CA VAL A 8 -9.70 -5.05 14.73
C VAL A 8 -8.46 -4.50 14.07
N LEU A 9 -7.36 -5.25 14.17
CA LEU A 9 -6.17 -5.01 13.38
C LEU A 9 -6.07 -6.08 12.31
N THR A 10 -6.05 -5.68 11.04
CA THR A 10 -5.88 -6.58 9.90
C THR A 10 -4.60 -6.23 9.15
N VAL A 11 -3.71 -7.20 9.01
CA VAL A 11 -2.58 -7.09 8.06
C VAL A 11 -3.10 -7.54 6.70
N ALA A 12 -3.42 -6.58 5.84
CA ALA A 12 -4.07 -6.85 4.57
C ALA A 12 -3.05 -7.19 3.48
N HIS A 13 -3.24 -8.35 2.85
CA HIS A 13 -2.52 -8.77 1.64
C HIS A 13 -3.24 -8.37 0.34
N ARG A 14 -4.48 -7.88 0.46
CA ARG A 14 -5.31 -7.33 -0.62
C ARG A 14 -5.72 -5.92 -0.19
N LEU A 15 -5.50 -4.91 -1.01
CA LEU A 15 -5.89 -3.54 -0.62
C LEU A 15 -7.40 -3.35 -0.66
N SER A 16 -8.17 -4.26 -1.25
CA SER A 16 -9.63 -4.30 -1.10
C SER A 16 -10.06 -4.29 0.39
N THR A 17 -9.35 -5.02 1.25
CA THR A 17 -9.64 -5.04 2.70
C THR A 17 -9.16 -3.77 3.40
N GLY A 18 -8.03 -3.20 2.97
CA GLY A 18 -7.53 -1.92 3.50
C GLY A 18 -8.45 -0.74 3.17
N ARG A 19 -9.14 -0.77 2.03
CA ARG A 19 -10.09 0.27 1.62
C ARG A 19 -11.38 0.30 2.44
N GLU A 20 -11.77 -0.83 3.03
CA GLU A 20 -12.96 -0.94 3.88
C GLU A 20 -12.65 -0.62 5.34
N ALA A 21 -11.38 -0.41 5.70
CA ALA A 21 -10.97 -0.13 7.07
C ALA A 21 -11.32 1.32 7.48
N ASP A 22 -11.64 1.50 8.76
CA ASP A 22 -11.86 2.85 9.33
C ASP A 22 -10.58 3.70 9.34
N ARG A 23 -9.41 3.04 9.35
CA ARG A 23 -8.08 3.64 9.33
C ARG A 23 -7.07 2.71 8.66
N VAL A 24 -6.17 3.28 7.88
CA VAL A 24 -5.05 2.59 7.24
C VAL A 24 -3.74 3.10 7.82
N VAL A 25 -2.79 2.19 8.02
CA VAL A 25 -1.40 2.46 8.38
C VAL A 25 -0.52 1.81 7.34
N VAL A 26 0.29 2.61 6.64
CA VAL A 26 1.29 2.12 5.69
C VAL A 26 2.64 2.02 6.39
N LEU A 27 3.22 0.82 6.34
CA LEU A 27 4.52 0.52 6.92
C LEU A 27 5.58 0.36 5.82
N GLU A 28 6.76 0.92 6.07
CA GLU A 28 7.96 0.70 5.27
C GLU A 28 9.17 0.56 6.22
N HIS A 29 9.97 -0.49 6.06
CA HIS A 29 11.13 -0.79 6.91
C HIS A 29 10.83 -0.72 8.42
N GLY A 30 9.66 -1.21 8.83
CA GLY A 30 9.22 -1.21 10.24
C GLY A 30 8.81 0.17 10.78
N ARG A 31 8.65 1.19 9.93
CA ARG A 31 8.20 2.52 10.30
C ARG A 31 6.87 2.87 9.65
N VAL A 32 6.04 3.63 10.36
CA VAL A 32 4.82 4.23 9.79
C VAL A 32 5.23 5.39 8.88
N ILE A 33 4.87 5.29 7.60
CA ILE A 33 5.16 6.34 6.60
C ILE A 33 3.89 7.10 6.18
N GLU A 34 2.71 6.53 6.39
CA GLU A 34 1.42 7.17 6.09
C GLU A 34 0.32 6.56 6.96
N GLU A 35 -0.59 7.40 7.48
CA GLU A 35 -1.74 6.98 8.31
C GLU A 35 -2.93 7.92 8.09
N GLY A 36 -4.14 7.36 8.02
CA GLY A 36 -5.36 8.15 7.81
C GLY A 36 -6.55 7.31 7.39
N ARG A 37 -7.66 7.95 7.03
CA ARG A 37 -8.79 7.23 6.42
C ARG A 37 -8.45 6.86 4.96
N PRO A 38 -8.92 5.71 4.43
CA PRO A 38 -8.56 5.28 3.08
C PRO A 38 -8.81 6.35 2.00
N ASP A 39 -9.92 7.06 2.08
CA ASP A 39 -10.32 8.13 1.15
C ASP A 39 -9.39 9.35 1.21
N GLU A 40 -8.86 9.67 2.38
CA GLU A 40 -7.87 10.76 2.57
C GLU A 40 -6.49 10.38 2.02
N LEU A 41 -6.16 9.09 2.06
CA LEU A 41 -4.85 8.57 1.64
C LEU A 41 -4.75 8.31 0.12
N VAL A 42 -5.87 8.26 -0.60
CA VAL A 42 -5.89 8.22 -2.08
C VAL A 42 -5.67 9.64 -2.63
N ARG A 43 -4.51 10.20 -2.33
CA ARG A 43 -4.05 11.49 -2.84
C ARG A 43 -2.96 11.31 -3.89
N PRO A 44 -2.79 12.25 -4.82
CA PRO A 44 -1.70 12.20 -5.79
C PRO A 44 -0.36 12.03 -5.09
N ARG A 45 0.39 11.00 -5.48
CA ARG A 45 1.71 10.67 -4.91
C ARG A 45 1.70 10.27 -3.41
N GLY A 46 0.61 9.70 -2.90
CA GLY A 46 0.59 9.00 -1.60
C GLY A 46 1.09 7.55 -1.71
N ALA A 47 1.70 7.03 -0.64
CA ALA A 47 2.20 5.65 -0.62
C ALA A 47 1.05 4.64 -0.69
N PHE A 48 -0.05 4.90 0.03
CA PHE A 48 -1.25 4.07 -0.07
C PHE A 48 -1.86 4.07 -1.49
N ALA A 49 -1.89 5.24 -2.15
CA ALA A 49 -2.37 5.37 -3.52
C ALA A 49 -1.51 4.55 -4.50
N ALA A 50 -0.19 4.55 -4.34
CA ALA A 50 0.72 3.74 -5.15
C ALA A 50 0.48 2.23 -4.98
N LEU A 51 0.26 1.76 -3.75
CA LEU A 51 -0.07 0.35 -3.50
C LEU A 51 -1.40 -0.04 -4.16
N VAL A 52 -2.40 0.83 -4.07
CA VAL A 52 -3.68 0.68 -4.75
C VAL A 52 -3.51 0.55 -6.28
N GLU A 53 -2.67 1.39 -6.89
CA GLU A 53 -2.38 1.33 -8.32
C GLU A 53 -1.69 0.02 -8.72
N LEU A 54 -0.80 -0.50 -7.87
CA LEU A 54 -0.13 -1.78 -8.10
C LEU A 54 -1.10 -2.96 -8.07
N GLU A 55 -2.00 -3.04 -7.09
CA GLU A 55 -3.02 -4.10 -7.05
C GLU A 55 -3.97 -4.01 -8.26
N ALA A 56 -4.38 -2.79 -8.64
CA ALA A 56 -5.20 -2.57 -9.83
C ALA A 56 -4.47 -2.96 -11.14
N ALA A 57 -3.14 -2.86 -11.18
CA ALA A 57 -2.31 -3.32 -12.27
C ALA A 57 -2.12 -4.85 -12.30
N GLY A 58 -2.77 -5.59 -11.39
CA GLY A 58 -2.69 -7.05 -11.32
C GLY A 58 -1.43 -7.56 -10.64
N TRP A 59 -0.78 -6.74 -9.81
CA TRP A 59 0.36 -7.21 -9.02
C TRP A 59 -0.12 -8.26 -8.00
N ASP A 60 0.37 -9.48 -8.15
CA ASP A 60 0.17 -10.56 -7.21
C ASP A 60 1.45 -10.76 -6.41
N TRP A 61 1.47 -10.33 -5.15
CA TRP A 61 2.59 -10.56 -4.24
C TRP A 61 2.90 -12.05 -4.03
N ARG A 62 1.97 -12.95 -4.41
CA ARG A 62 2.13 -14.41 -4.38
C ARG A 62 2.76 -14.97 -5.66
N GLY A 63 2.82 -14.18 -6.73
CA GLY A 63 3.31 -14.61 -8.02
C GLY A 63 4.83 -14.82 -7.99
N ALA A 64 5.29 -15.93 -8.58
CA ALA A 64 6.68 -16.34 -8.73
C ALA A 64 7.66 -15.18 -9.07
N PRO A 65 8.97 -15.32 -8.74
CA PRO A 65 10.00 -14.38 -9.18
C PRO A 65 9.85 -14.12 -10.70
N GLY A 66 9.50 -12.88 -11.06
CA GLY A 66 9.20 -12.49 -12.45
C GLY A 66 7.81 -11.90 -12.69
N SER A 67 6.87 -12.00 -11.73
CA SER A 67 5.59 -11.26 -11.76
C SER A 67 5.77 -9.78 -11.34
N SER A 68 6.75 -9.12 -11.94
CA SER A 68 6.97 -7.69 -11.73
C SER A 68 5.86 -6.90 -12.42
N PRO A 69 5.27 -5.88 -11.77
CA PRO A 69 4.41 -4.92 -12.46
C PRO A 69 5.13 -4.40 -13.71
N SER A 70 4.37 -4.00 -14.74
CA SER A 70 4.97 -3.34 -15.90
C SER A 70 5.93 -2.23 -15.44
N SER A 71 7.09 -2.09 -16.09
CA SER A 71 8.16 -1.18 -15.63
C SER A 71 7.65 0.24 -15.34
N ARG A 72 6.64 0.71 -16.08
CA ARG A 72 5.97 2.01 -15.86
C ARG A 72 5.08 2.06 -14.61
N SER A 73 4.41 0.97 -14.26
CA SER A 73 3.63 0.88 -13.01
C SER A 73 4.56 0.81 -11.80
N MET A 74 5.68 0.08 -11.91
CA MET A 74 6.74 0.04 -10.91
C MET A 74 7.43 1.40 -10.73
N GLU A 75 7.84 2.07 -11.81
CA GLU A 75 8.46 3.41 -11.75
C GLU A 75 7.55 4.45 -11.09
N ARG A 76 6.25 4.37 -11.33
CA ARG A 76 5.28 5.27 -10.69
C ARG A 76 5.16 4.96 -9.20
N ALA A 77 4.96 3.70 -8.83
CA ALA A 77 4.85 3.32 -7.42
C ALA A 77 6.15 3.58 -6.64
N ALA A 78 7.29 3.17 -7.18
CA ALA A 78 8.62 3.42 -6.60
C ALA A 78 8.95 4.91 -6.55
N GLY A 79 8.61 5.69 -7.59
CA GLY A 79 8.82 7.13 -7.60
C GLY A 79 7.91 7.86 -6.60
N VAL A 80 6.75 7.31 -6.27
CA VAL A 80 5.85 7.87 -5.26
C VAL A 80 6.34 7.56 -3.85
N ILE A 81 6.68 6.30 -3.57
CA ILE A 81 7.24 5.87 -2.28
C ILE A 81 8.59 6.57 -2.03
N ALA A 82 9.44 6.70 -3.07
CA ALA A 82 10.76 7.31 -2.92
C ALA A 82 10.77 8.83 -2.72
N ARG A 83 9.72 9.54 -3.17
CA ARG A 83 9.58 10.98 -2.90
C ARG A 83 9.03 11.29 -1.51
N GLY A 84 8.52 10.28 -0.80
CA GLY A 84 8.17 10.34 0.62
C GLY A 84 9.38 10.26 1.57
N GLY A 85 10.59 9.98 1.05
CA GLY A 85 11.84 10.02 1.82
C GLY A 85 12.76 8.79 1.72
N PHE A 86 12.51 7.80 0.85
CA PHE A 86 13.33 6.58 0.81
C PHE A 86 13.58 6.02 -0.61
N ARG A 87 14.83 6.03 -1.10
CA ARG A 87 15.19 5.54 -2.44
C ARG A 87 15.26 4.01 -2.46
N TRP A 88 14.47 3.37 -3.34
CA TRP A 88 14.46 1.92 -3.59
C TRP A 88 15.77 1.35 -4.20
N SER A 89 16.85 2.14 -4.29
CA SER A 89 18.13 1.72 -4.89
C SER A 89 19.10 1.02 -3.93
N ASP A 90 18.76 0.91 -2.65
CA ASP A 90 19.70 0.49 -1.61
C ASP A 90 19.32 -0.87 -0.98
N ALA A 91 18.66 -1.74 -1.76
CA ALA A 91 18.34 -3.13 -1.40
C ALA A 91 19.12 -4.12 -2.28
#